data_AF-A0A376VNL5-F1
#
_entry.id   AF-A0A376VNL5-F1
#
_cell.length_a   1.000
_cell.length_b   1.000
_cell.length_c   1.000
_cell.angle_alpha   90.00
_cell.angle_beta   90.00
_cell.angle_gamma   90.00
#
_symmetry.space_group_name_H-M   'P 1'
#
loop_
_entity.id
_entity.type
_entity.pdbx_description
1 polymer ?
#
loop_
_entity_poly.entity_id
_entity_poly.type
_entity_poly.pdbx_seq_one_letter_code
_entity_poly.pdbx_strand_id
1 'polypeptide(L)' 'MNIPQLTALCLRYQGVLLDASEEVVHVAVVDAPSHELLDALHFATTKRIEITCGRANKWKVTPVAHNRHCP' A
#
# COMPACT_ATOMS: atom_id res chain seq x y z
N MET A 1 -2.99 -5.28 -15.23
CA MET A 1 -3.39 -4.89 -13.85
C MET A 1 -3.18 -3.39 -13.66
N ASN A 2 -4.11 -2.67 -13.02
CA ASN A 2 -4.00 -1.21 -12.79
C ASN A 2 -3.20 -0.88 -11.52
N ILE A 3 -1.91 -1.23 -11.51
CA ILE A 3 -0.96 -0.95 -10.41
C ILE A 3 -1.04 0.51 -9.90
N PRO A 4 -1.06 1.56 -10.74
CA PRO A 4 -1.11 2.94 -10.25
C PRO A 4 -2.42 3.28 -9.49
N GLN A 5 -3.55 2.67 -9.86
CA GLN A 5 -4.82 2.90 -9.16
C GLN A 5 -4.80 2.26 -7.77
N LEU A 6 -4.28 1.03 -7.67
CA LEU A 6 -4.06 0.32 -6.41
C LEU A 6 -3.13 1.09 -5.48
N THR A 7 -2.00 1.58 -6.00
CA THR A 7 -1.06 2.39 -5.23
C THR A 7 -1.71 3.66 -4.69
N ALA A 8 -2.49 4.37 -5.52
CA ALA A 8 -3.20 5.57 -5.09
C ALA A 8 -4.25 5.28 -4.01
N LEU A 9 -4.94 4.15 -4.12
CA LEU A 9 -5.89 3.66 -3.12
C LEU A 9 -5.20 3.36 -1.80
N CYS A 10 -4.14 2.54 -1.82
CA CYS A 10 -3.35 2.24 -0.63
C CYS A 10 -2.87 3.51 0.07
N LEU A 11 -2.26 4.45 -0.67
CA LEU A 11 -1.77 5.72 -0.12
C LEU A 11 -2.87 6.53 0.57
N ARG A 12 -4.09 6.52 0.03
CA ARG A 12 -5.23 7.26 0.60
C ARG A 12 -5.69 6.71 1.95
N TYR A 13 -5.59 5.40 2.15
CA TYR A 13 -5.95 4.73 3.39
C TYR A 13 -4.72 4.42 4.27
N GLN A 14 -3.62 5.15 4.09
CA GLN A 14 -2.37 4.96 4.87
C GLN A 14 -1.75 3.55 4.76
N GLY A 15 -2.05 2.84 3.68
CA GLY A 15 -1.42 1.60 3.28
C GLY A 15 -0.31 1.83 2.25
N VAL A 16 0.64 0.90 2.20
CA VAL A 16 1.70 0.87 1.21
C VAL A 16 1.53 -0.40 0.39
N LEU A 17 1.38 -0.25 -0.93
CA LEU A 17 1.41 -1.39 -1.83
C LEU A 17 2.86 -1.89 -1.94
N LEU A 18 3.12 -3.13 -1.54
CA LEU A 18 4.44 -3.75 -1.68
C LEU A 18 4.60 -4.40 -3.04
N ASP A 19 3.61 -5.23 -3.37
CA ASP A 19 3.58 -5.98 -4.61
C ASP A 19 2.11 -6.16 -5.01
N ALA A 20 1.85 -6.11 -6.32
CA ALA A 20 0.55 -6.41 -6.87
C ALA A 20 0.74 -7.31 -8.08
N SER A 21 0.50 -8.60 -7.85
CA SER A 21 0.62 -9.66 -8.82
C SER A 21 -0.76 -10.13 -9.28
N GLU A 22 -0.79 -10.89 -10.39
CA GLU A 22 -2.03 -11.44 -10.99
C GLU A 22 -2.80 -12.40 -10.10
N GLU A 23 -2.27 -12.82 -8.97
CA GLU A 23 -2.92 -13.78 -8.07
C GLU A 23 -3.03 -13.25 -6.65
N VAL A 24 -2.04 -12.46 -6.21
CA VAL A 24 -1.89 -11.95 -4.85
C VAL A 24 -1.50 -10.47 -4.86
N VAL A 25 -2.07 -9.71 -3.92
CA VAL A 25 -1.71 -8.32 -3.66
C VAL A 25 -1.17 -8.20 -2.24
N HIS A 26 0.08 -7.76 -2.10
CA HIS A 26 0.74 -7.52 -0.82
C HIS A 26 0.61 -6.05 -0.41
N VAL A 27 0.00 -5.83 0.75
CA VAL A 27 -0.19 -4.50 1.33
C VAL A 27 0.42 -4.44 2.73
N ALA A 28 1.25 -3.43 2.95
CA ALA A 28 1.80 -3.10 4.25
C ALA A 28 1.02 -1.97 4.92
N VAL A 29 0.72 -2.11 6.20
CA VAL A 29 0.08 -1.08 7.03
C VAL A 29 0.85 -0.89 8.33
N VAL A 30 0.91 0.35 8.81
CA VAL A 30 1.74 0.73 9.97
C VAL A 30 1.10 0.35 11.31
N ASP A 31 -0.22 0.19 11.35
CA ASP A 31 -0.97 -0.02 12.59
C ASP A 31 -2.00 -1.14 12.43
N ALA A 32 -3.09 -0.86 11.71
CA ALA A 32 -4.11 -1.83 11.34
C ALA A 32 -4.64 -1.54 9.94
N PRO A 33 -5.00 -2.57 9.17
CA PRO A 33 -5.69 -2.37 7.90
C PRO A 33 -7.14 -1.95 8.16
N SER A 34 -7.54 -0.81 7.60
CA SER A 34 -8.96 -0.43 7.60
C SER A 34 -9.74 -1.41 6.72
N HIS A 35 -10.90 -1.88 7.21
CA HIS A 35 -11.79 -2.73 6.41
C HIS A 35 -12.17 -2.07 5.07
N GLU A 36 -12.32 -0.74 5.04
CA GLU A 36 -12.58 -0.01 3.79
C GLU A 36 -11.47 -0.15 2.75
N LEU A 37 -10.20 -0.20 3.16
CA LEU A 37 -9.08 -0.43 2.25
C LEU A 37 -9.14 -1.85 1.69
N LEU A 38 -9.41 -2.83 2.56
CA LEU A 38 -9.58 -4.22 2.16
C LEU A 38 -10.71 -4.39 1.14
N ASP A 39 -11.86 -3.77 1.41
CA ASP A 39 -13.03 -3.83 0.54
C ASP A 39 -12.74 -3.17 -0.80
N ALA A 40 -12.13 -1.97 -0.78
CA ALA A 40 -11.78 -1.25 -2.00
C ALA A 40 -10.70 -1.97 -2.83
N LEU A 41 -9.73 -2.62 -2.18
CA LEU A 41 -8.78 -3.49 -2.85
C LEU A 41 -9.48 -4.71 -3.43
N HIS A 42 -10.31 -5.41 -2.65
CA HIS A 42 -11.03 -6.60 -3.12
C HIS A 42 -11.98 -6.29 -4.28
N PHE A 43 -12.55 -5.08 -4.28
CA PHE A 43 -13.39 -4.57 -5.34
C PHE A 43 -12.58 -4.18 -6.58
N ALA A 44 -11.47 -3.45 -6.41
CA ALA A 44 -10.59 -3.06 -7.51
C ALA A 44 -9.85 -4.27 -8.11
N THR A 45 -9.63 -5.31 -7.31
CA THR A 45 -8.93 -6.53 -7.67
C THR A 45 -9.57 -7.71 -6.98
N THR A 46 -10.14 -8.63 -7.76
CA THR A 46 -10.76 -9.89 -7.30
C THR A 46 -9.71 -10.94 -6.88
N LYS A 47 -8.64 -10.51 -6.22
CA LYS A 47 -7.45 -11.32 -5.92
C LYS A 47 -7.21 -11.43 -4.44
N ARG A 48 -6.35 -12.39 -4.08
CA ARG A 48 -6.05 -12.69 -2.69
C ARG A 48 -5.20 -11.56 -2.11
N ILE A 49 -5.68 -10.92 -1.06
CA ILE A 49 -4.98 -9.78 -0.44
C ILE A 49 -4.21 -10.31 0.76
N GLU A 50 -2.90 -10.14 0.76
CA GLU A 50 -2.04 -10.44 1.89
C GLU A 50 -1.66 -9.14 2.59
N ILE A 51 -2.12 -8.99 3.83
CA ILE A 51 -1.81 -7.82 4.64
C ILE A 51 -0.67 -8.16 5.59
N THR A 52 0.37 -7.34 5.53
CA THR A 52 1.46 -7.37 6.49
C THR A 52 1.40 -6.13 7.37
N CYS A 53 1.12 -6.31 8.65
CA CYS A 53 1.21 -5.24 9.63
C CYS A 53 2.68 -5.14 10.12
N GLY A 54 3.31 -4.00 9.89
CA GLY A 54 4.70 -3.76 10.25
C GLY A 54 4.85 -2.48 11.05
N ARG A 55 5.60 -2.51 12.16
CA ARG A 55 5.93 -1.28 12.90
C ARG A 55 6.62 -0.30 11.94
N ALA A 56 6.17 0.96 11.91
CA ALA A 56 6.72 2.05 11.09
C ALA A 56 8.25 2.25 11.21
N ASN A 57 8.91 1.58 12.16
CA ASN A 57 10.36 1.67 12.39
C ASN A 57 11.24 0.93 11.35
N LYS A 58 10.66 0.29 10.31
CA LYS A 58 11.43 -0.35 9.22
C LYS A 58 11.06 0.11 7.81
N TRP A 59 9.88 0.70 7.59
CA TRP A 59 9.51 1.23 6.29
C TRP A 59 10.10 2.62 6.12
N LYS A 60 11.34 2.70 5.65
CA LYS A 60 11.85 3.90 4.98
C LYS A 60 11.06 4.05 3.67
N VAL A 61 9.82 4.53 3.76
CA VAL A 61 9.18 5.17 2.62
C VAL A 61 10.02 6.39 2.34
N THR A 62 11.03 6.28 1.48
CA THR A 62 11.65 7.45 0.87
C THR A 62 10.51 8.12 0.11
N PRO A 63 10.00 9.29 0.55
CA PRO A 63 9.15 10.06 -0.31
C PRO A 63 9.96 10.27 -1.59
N VAL A 64 9.37 9.89 -2.72
CA VAL A 64 9.82 10.23 -4.06
C VAL A 64 10.59 11.55 -4.01
N ALA A 65 11.86 11.50 -4.43
CA ALA A 65 12.79 12.61 -4.39
C ALA A 65 12.22 13.82 -5.16
N HIS A 66 11.40 14.62 -4.49
CA HIS A 66 11.17 16.00 -4.87
C HIS A 66 12.13 16.81 -4.02
N ASN A 67 13.27 17.11 -4.64
CA ASN A 67 14.14 18.24 -4.36
C ASN A 67 13.65 19.10 -3.19
N ARG A 68 14.30 18.94 -2.04
CA ARG A 68 14.84 20.08 -1.30
C ARG A 68 15.85 19.59 -0.26
N HIS A 69 17.09 19.84 -0.64
CA HIS A 69 18.25 20.07 0.21
C HIS A 69 17.83 20.66 1.57
N CYS A 70 18.24 20.03 2.67
CA CYS A 70 18.25 20.68 3.97
C CYS A 70 19.69 20.61 4.52
N PRO A 71 20.22 21.74 5.02
CA PRO A 71 21.62 21.94 5.42
C PRO A 71 22.01 21.17 6.69
#